data_AF-A0A954I2R4-F1
#
_entry.id   AF-A0A954I2R4-F1
#
_cell.length_a   1.000
_cell.length_b   1.000
_cell.length_c   1.000
_cell.angle_alpha   90.00
_cell.angle_beta   90.00
_cell.angle_gamma   90.00
#
_symmetry.space_group_name_H-M   'P 1'
#
loop_
_entity.id
_entity.type
_entity.pdbx_description
1 polymer ?
#
loop_
_entity_poly.entity_id
_entity_poly.type
_entity_poly.pdbx_seq_one_letter_code
_entity_poly.pdbx_strand_id
1 'polypeptide(L)'
;MKIPRLCAPIRSLRWRDAPDAELKFAPEPNEWVIRWKDVANAGQVIEIMFDAPPLLPQDCPTPAATGDGTLLLHAYQAATHGEKLRFEPQWYKNTVGYWTMPDDYATWKLRLDQPGTYSVAILQGCGNGQGGSDVLLSLRTGDQVTAELPFQIVETGHFQNFRWNH
;
A
#
# COMPACT_ATOMS: atom_id res chain seq x y z
N MET A 1 3.50 -8.23 -19.53
CA MET A 1 4.70 -7.52 -19.05
C MET A 1 4.76 -7.58 -17.53
N LYS A 2 5.96 -7.67 -16.96
CA LYS A 2 6.21 -7.53 -15.52
C LYS A 2 7.09 -6.30 -15.30
N ILE A 3 6.80 -5.51 -14.29
CA ILE A 3 7.63 -4.39 -13.83
C ILE A 3 7.84 -4.49 -12.32
N PRO A 4 8.91 -3.91 -11.75
CA PRO A 4 9.07 -3.85 -10.30
C PRO A 4 7.87 -3.18 -9.63
N ARG A 5 7.56 -3.55 -8.38
CA ARG A 5 6.64 -2.77 -7.54
C ARG A 5 7.23 -1.37 -7.36
N LEU A 6 6.40 -0.35 -7.54
CA LEU A 6 6.78 1.06 -7.35
C LEU A 6 6.07 1.65 -6.12
N CYS A 7 6.71 2.63 -5.50
CA CYS A 7 6.19 3.37 -4.36
C CYS A 7 5.35 4.58 -4.80
N ALA A 8 4.35 4.34 -5.66
CA ALA A 8 3.44 5.38 -6.10
C ALA A 8 2.05 4.80 -6.43
N PRO A 9 0.96 5.51 -6.06
CA PRO A 9 -0.37 5.18 -6.54
C PRO A 9 -0.47 5.37 -8.06
N ILE A 10 -1.16 4.45 -8.74
CA ILE A 10 -1.47 4.54 -10.16
C ILE A 10 -2.75 5.37 -10.33
N ARG A 11 -2.61 6.54 -10.94
CA ARG A 11 -3.71 7.41 -11.37
C ARG A 11 -4.41 6.81 -12.59
N SER A 12 -3.65 6.37 -13.58
CA SER A 12 -4.19 5.73 -14.79
C SER A 12 -3.21 4.75 -15.42
N LEU A 13 -3.76 3.75 -16.12
CA LEU A 13 -3.03 2.76 -16.90
C LEU A 13 -3.83 2.51 -18.18
N ARG A 14 -3.25 2.84 -19.34
CA ARG A 14 -3.93 2.71 -20.64
C ARG A 14 -2.94 2.47 -21.77
N TRP A 15 -3.44 1.98 -22.90
CA TRP A 15 -2.70 2.14 -24.15
C TRP A 15 -2.75 3.60 -24.57
N ARG A 16 -1.60 4.16 -24.94
CA ARG A 16 -1.53 5.55 -25.43
C ARG A 16 -2.28 5.73 -26.74
N ASP A 17 -2.13 4.76 -27.64
CA ASP A 17 -2.63 4.84 -29.02
C ASP A 17 -4.02 4.16 -29.19
N ALA A 18 -4.54 3.53 -28.13
CA ALA A 18 -5.83 2.83 -28.13
C ALA A 18 -6.46 2.83 -26.72
N PRO A 19 -6.83 4.00 -26.17
CA PRO A 19 -7.19 4.15 -24.75
C PRO A 19 -8.33 3.26 -24.27
N ASP A 20 -9.23 2.84 -25.17
CA ASP A 20 -10.36 1.96 -24.86
C ASP A 20 -10.01 0.47 -24.86
N ALA A 21 -8.80 0.09 -25.31
CA ALA A 21 -8.37 -1.30 -25.32
C ALA A 21 -8.03 -1.80 -23.90
N GLU A 22 -8.46 -3.03 -23.61
CA GLU A 22 -8.36 -3.62 -22.27
C GLU A 22 -6.90 -3.86 -21.85
N LEU A 23 -6.50 -3.27 -20.71
CA LEU A 23 -5.32 -3.63 -19.94
C LEU A 23 -5.75 -4.22 -18.60
N LYS A 24 -5.20 -5.39 -18.25
CA LYS A 24 -5.37 -6.01 -16.94
C LYS A 24 -4.15 -5.75 -16.09
N PHE A 25 -4.36 -5.24 -14.88
CA PHE A 25 -3.32 -4.99 -13.89
C PHE A 25 -3.51 -5.90 -12.69
N ALA A 26 -2.43 -6.56 -12.28
CA ALA A 26 -2.38 -7.36 -11.06
C ALA A 26 -1.13 -6.97 -10.24
N PRO A 27 -1.30 -6.41 -9.03
CA PRO A 27 -0.18 -6.22 -8.11
C PRO A 27 0.18 -7.56 -7.47
N GLU A 28 1.47 -7.91 -7.52
CA GLU A 28 2.08 -8.99 -6.73
C GLU A 28 2.95 -8.37 -5.63
N PRO A 29 3.41 -9.13 -4.61
CA PRO A 29 4.17 -8.57 -3.49
C PRO A 29 5.39 -7.73 -3.90
N ASN A 30 6.14 -8.17 -4.93
CA ASN A 30 7.38 -7.54 -5.35
C ASN A 30 7.39 -7.01 -6.79
N GLU A 31 6.36 -7.32 -7.58
CA GLU A 31 6.26 -6.96 -8.99
C GLU A 31 4.82 -6.64 -9.37
N TRP A 32 4.63 -5.87 -10.43
CA TRP A 32 3.33 -5.64 -11.00
C TRP A 32 3.25 -6.28 -12.38
N VAL A 33 2.12 -6.94 -12.61
CA VAL A 33 1.85 -7.67 -13.85
C VAL A 33 0.82 -6.92 -14.66
N ILE A 34 1.21 -6.53 -15.88
CA ILE A 34 0.32 -5.91 -16.87
C ILE A 34 0.08 -6.91 -17.99
N ARG A 35 -1.18 -7.22 -18.27
CA ARG A 35 -1.61 -8.19 -19.29
C ARG A 35 -2.57 -7.53 -20.26
N TRP A 36 -2.56 -8.00 -21.50
CA TRP A 36 -3.46 -7.55 -22.57
C TRP A 36 -3.76 -8.74 -23.48
N LYS A 37 -4.81 -8.61 -24.30
CA LYS A 37 -5.14 -9.57 -25.36
C LYS A 37 -4.44 -9.17 -26.66
N ASP A 38 -4.24 -10.12 -27.57
CA ASP A 38 -3.46 -9.97 -28.81
C ASP A 38 -4.01 -8.88 -29.76
N VAL A 39 -3.57 -7.63 -29.53
CA VAL A 39 -3.34 -6.58 -30.53
C VAL A 39 -2.22 -5.65 -30.04
N ALA A 40 -1.11 -6.20 -29.53
CA ALA A 40 0.10 -5.38 -29.44
C ALA A 40 0.78 -5.39 -30.81
N ASN A 41 0.29 -4.55 -31.73
CA ASN A 41 1.07 -4.23 -32.91
C ASN A 41 2.44 -3.69 -32.44
N ALA A 42 3.52 -4.05 -33.12
CA ALA A 42 4.84 -3.53 -32.80
C ALA A 42 4.80 -2.00 -32.75
N GLY A 43 5.25 -1.41 -31.64
CA GLY A 43 5.30 0.05 -31.45
C GLY A 43 4.20 0.68 -30.59
N GLN A 44 3.20 -0.08 -30.13
CA GLN A 44 2.24 0.45 -29.16
C GLN A 44 2.89 0.70 -27.79
N VAL A 45 2.46 1.79 -27.13
CA VAL A 45 2.98 2.19 -25.82
C VAL A 45 1.90 2.13 -24.77
N ILE A 46 2.25 1.55 -23.62
CA ILE A 46 1.47 1.60 -22.40
C ILE A 46 1.89 2.86 -21.64
N GLU A 47 0.91 3.72 -21.36
CA GLU A 47 1.08 4.90 -20.52
C GLU A 47 0.60 4.59 -19.11
N ILE A 48 1.47 4.86 -18.12
CA ILE A 48 1.14 4.74 -16.70
C ILE A 48 1.34 6.13 -16.07
N MET A 49 0.26 6.69 -15.53
CA MET A 49 0.32 7.94 -14.77
C MET A 49 0.26 7.63 -13.29
N PHE A 50 1.13 8.28 -12.52
CA PHE A 50 1.24 8.14 -11.08
C PHE A 50 0.84 9.43 -10.36
N ASP A 51 0.36 9.31 -9.12
CA ASP A 51 0.07 10.46 -8.25
C ASP A 51 1.32 11.01 -7.55
N ALA A 52 2.42 10.28 -7.61
CA ALA A 52 3.72 10.62 -7.02
C ALA A 52 4.85 10.11 -7.94
N PRO A 53 6.11 10.57 -7.76
CA PRO A 53 7.24 10.01 -8.48
C PRO A 53 7.31 8.47 -8.34
N PRO A 54 7.39 7.71 -9.46
CA PRO A 54 7.41 6.25 -9.45
C PRO A 54 8.78 5.72 -9.03
N LEU A 55 9.09 5.84 -7.74
CA LEU A 55 10.36 5.40 -7.16
C LEU A 55 10.32 3.90 -6.83
N LEU A 56 11.49 3.27 -6.87
CA LEU A 56 11.64 1.93 -6.30
C LEU A 56 11.55 2.01 -4.76
N PRO A 57 11.21 0.91 -4.06
CA PRO A 57 11.06 0.91 -2.61
C PRO A 57 12.26 1.43 -1.83
N GLN A 58 13.48 1.13 -2.27
CA GLN A 58 14.70 1.61 -1.61
C GLN A 58 14.95 3.11 -1.78
N ASP A 59 14.35 3.73 -2.79
CA ASP A 59 14.52 5.15 -3.12
C ASP A 59 13.38 6.01 -2.57
N CYS A 60 12.35 5.39 -1.99
CA CYS A 60 11.19 6.08 -1.45
C CYS A 60 11.59 6.93 -0.23
N PRO A 61 11.15 8.20 -0.15
CA PRO A 61 11.48 9.05 0.99
C PRO A 61 10.95 8.44 2.29
N THR A 62 11.76 8.53 3.34
CA THR A 62 11.38 8.10 4.69
C THR A 62 10.30 9.04 5.24
N PRO A 63 9.11 8.56 5.62
CA PRO A 63 8.11 9.32 6.36
C PRO A 63 8.72 10.07 7.55
N ALA A 64 8.39 11.35 7.67
CA ALA A 64 8.75 12.21 8.79
C ALA A 64 7.54 13.02 9.22
N ALA A 65 7.50 13.40 10.50
CA ALA A 65 6.39 14.19 11.02
C ALA A 65 6.34 15.57 10.35
N THR A 66 5.14 16.07 10.09
CA THR A 66 4.90 17.45 9.67
C THR A 66 5.08 18.41 10.84
N GLY A 67 5.09 19.72 10.58
CA GLY A 67 5.36 20.75 11.60
C GLY A 67 4.35 20.80 12.75
N ASP A 68 3.19 20.18 12.60
CA ASP A 68 2.15 20.00 13.61
C ASP A 68 2.30 18.68 14.42
N GLY A 69 3.32 17.87 14.13
CA GLY A 69 3.56 16.56 14.76
C GLY A 69 2.83 15.38 14.11
N THR A 70 2.05 15.60 13.04
CA THR A 70 1.37 14.52 12.33
C THR A 70 2.36 13.68 11.51
N LEU A 71 2.29 12.35 11.62
CA LEU A 71 3.07 11.44 10.77
C LEU A 71 2.11 10.53 10.00
N LEU A 72 2.11 10.64 8.67
CA LEU A 72 1.35 9.74 7.80
C LEU A 72 2.24 8.63 7.26
N LEU A 73 1.83 7.39 7.49
CA LEU A 73 2.47 6.18 6.96
C LEU A 73 1.65 5.66 5.79
N HIS A 74 1.99 6.07 4.57
CA HIS A 74 1.21 5.70 3.39
C HIS A 74 1.45 4.25 2.96
N ALA A 75 0.42 3.59 2.44
CA ALA A 75 0.50 2.23 1.91
C ALA A 75 1.58 2.06 0.82
N TYR A 76 1.76 3.07 -0.04
CA TYR A 76 2.78 3.04 -1.08
C TYR A 76 4.22 3.07 -0.54
N GLN A 77 4.44 3.42 0.73
CA GLN A 77 5.76 3.43 1.38
C GLN A 77 6.02 2.16 2.20
N ALA A 78 4.99 1.32 2.37
CA ALA A 78 5.13 0.08 3.12
C ALA A 78 6.09 -0.88 2.41
N ALA A 79 6.91 -1.56 3.19
CA ALA A 79 7.49 -2.85 2.79
C ALA A 79 6.57 -3.96 3.30
N THR A 80 6.19 -4.87 2.42
CA THR A 80 5.30 -6.01 2.72
C THR A 80 6.12 -7.28 2.86
N HIS A 81 5.83 -8.06 3.89
CA HIS A 81 6.52 -9.30 4.23
C HIS A 81 5.50 -10.43 4.34
N GLY A 82 5.90 -11.64 3.92
CA GLY A 82 5.06 -12.83 3.94
C GLY A 82 4.64 -13.31 2.55
N GLU A 83 3.50 -13.99 2.47
CA GLU A 83 3.06 -14.73 1.29
C GLU A 83 2.06 -13.95 0.42
N LYS A 84 1.05 -13.31 1.02
CA LYS A 84 -0.08 -12.72 0.28
C LYS A 84 -0.10 -11.20 0.33
N LEU A 85 0.46 -10.59 1.37
CA LEU A 85 0.44 -9.14 1.57
C LEU A 85 1.13 -8.40 0.43
N ARG A 86 0.48 -7.35 -0.06
CA ARG A 86 0.96 -6.55 -1.20
C ARG A 86 0.37 -5.15 -1.19
N PHE A 87 1.09 -4.21 -1.79
CA PHE A 87 0.56 -2.90 -2.07
C PHE A 87 -0.35 -2.95 -3.30
N GLU A 88 -1.59 -2.47 -3.17
CA GLU A 88 -2.58 -2.34 -4.25
C GLU A 88 -2.63 -0.87 -4.73
N PRO A 89 -1.90 -0.51 -5.80
CA PRO A 89 -1.65 0.88 -6.18
C PRO A 89 -2.81 1.57 -6.91
N GLN A 90 -3.86 0.85 -7.27
CA GLN A 90 -4.99 1.44 -7.99
C GLN A 90 -5.57 2.60 -7.17
N TRP A 91 -5.84 3.75 -7.79
CA TRP A 91 -6.29 4.97 -7.11
C TRP A 91 -7.52 4.78 -6.19
N TYR A 92 -8.42 3.84 -6.52
CA TYR A 92 -9.61 3.52 -5.73
C TYR A 92 -9.37 2.48 -4.62
N LYS A 93 -8.12 2.01 -4.47
CA LYS A 93 -7.67 1.10 -3.40
C LYS A 93 -6.61 1.76 -2.54
N ASN A 94 -5.46 2.07 -3.14
CA ASN A 94 -4.28 2.67 -2.51
C ASN A 94 -4.02 2.15 -1.09
N THR A 95 -3.91 0.82 -0.95
CA THR A 95 -3.86 0.15 0.35
C THR A 95 -2.83 -0.97 0.38
N VAL A 96 -2.39 -1.37 1.57
CA VAL A 96 -1.75 -2.67 1.77
C VAL A 96 -2.88 -3.68 1.92
N GLY A 97 -3.06 -4.50 0.90
CA GLY A 97 -4.17 -5.42 0.78
C GLY A 97 -3.75 -6.87 0.71
N TYR A 98 -4.75 -7.75 0.54
CA TYR A 98 -4.58 -9.20 0.64
C TYR A 98 -3.93 -9.67 1.95
N TRP A 99 -4.21 -8.95 3.03
CA TRP A 99 -3.77 -9.31 4.37
C TRP A 99 -4.66 -10.41 4.93
N THR A 100 -4.40 -11.65 4.51
CA THR A 100 -5.22 -12.82 4.87
C THR A 100 -4.43 -13.90 5.59
N MET A 101 -3.10 -13.77 5.66
CA MET A 101 -2.23 -14.70 6.36
C MET A 101 -1.82 -14.09 7.71
N PRO A 102 -1.97 -14.81 8.83
CA PRO A 102 -1.59 -14.29 10.16
C PRO A 102 -0.11 -13.92 10.28
N ASP A 103 0.77 -14.59 9.53
CA ASP A 103 2.22 -14.36 9.56
C ASP A 103 2.67 -13.22 8.63
N ASP A 104 1.77 -12.68 7.80
CA ASP A 104 2.09 -11.55 6.93
C ASP A 104 2.10 -10.25 7.75
N TYR A 105 3.02 -9.34 7.44
CA TYR A 105 3.11 -8.04 8.10
C TYR A 105 3.68 -6.95 7.20
N ALA A 106 3.35 -5.70 7.51
CA ALA A 106 3.89 -4.53 6.83
C ALA A 106 4.79 -3.72 7.77
N THR A 107 5.83 -3.12 7.21
CA THR A 107 6.75 -2.25 7.94
C THR A 107 6.93 -0.92 7.22
N TRP A 108 7.07 0.15 8.01
CA TRP A 108 7.49 1.46 7.56
C TRP A 108 8.77 1.85 8.29
N LYS A 109 9.79 2.29 7.54
CA LYS A 109 10.91 3.03 8.12
C LYS A 109 10.46 4.47 8.24
N LEU A 110 10.55 5.06 9.42
CA LEU A 110 10.10 6.42 9.69
C LEU A 110 11.12 7.17 10.56
N ARG A 111 11.01 8.50 10.59
CA ARG A 111 11.79 9.35 11.48
C ARG A 111 10.86 10.10 12.44
N LEU A 112 11.12 9.93 13.74
CA LEU A 112 10.48 10.73 14.81
C LEU A 112 11.54 11.67 15.38
N ASP A 113 11.32 12.97 15.22
CA ASP A 113 12.27 13.99 15.68
C ASP A 113 12.01 14.40 17.13
N GLN A 114 10.86 14.02 17.71
CA GLN A 114 10.47 14.35 19.09
C GLN A 114 9.86 13.13 19.80
N PRO A 115 10.33 12.80 21.02
CA PRO A 115 9.65 11.82 21.86
C PRO A 115 8.30 12.36 22.33
N GLY A 116 7.31 11.49 22.51
CA GLY A 116 6.00 11.90 22.99
C GLY A 116 4.95 10.80 22.85
N THR A 117 3.75 11.11 23.32
CA THR A 117 2.57 10.26 23.14
C THR A 117 1.92 10.62 21.80
N TYR A 118 1.66 9.60 20.98
CA TYR A 118 0.99 9.75 19.70
C TYR A 118 -0.41 9.14 19.78
N SER A 119 -1.40 9.83 19.22
CA SER A 119 -2.66 9.19 18.85
C SER A 119 -2.42 8.42 17.55
N VAL A 120 -2.67 7.11 17.57
CA VAL A 120 -2.44 6.22 16.44
C VAL A 120 -3.79 5.83 15.87
N ALA A 121 -3.93 5.87 14.56
CA ALA A 121 -5.13 5.42 13.89
C ALA A 121 -4.77 4.66 12.62
N ILE A 122 -5.56 3.64 12.27
CA ILE A 122 -5.43 2.90 11.02
C ILE A 122 -6.62 3.26 10.13
N LEU A 123 -6.33 3.71 8.91
CA LEU A 123 -7.33 3.78 7.86
C LEU A 123 -7.52 2.38 7.27
N GLN A 124 -8.59 1.70 7.68
CA GLN A 124 -8.83 0.30 7.35
C GLN A 124 -10.08 0.11 6.49
N GLY A 125 -10.06 -0.93 5.64
CA GLY A 125 -11.24 -1.46 4.96
C GLY A 125 -11.35 -2.95 5.26
N CYS A 126 -12.51 -3.39 5.73
CA CYS A 126 -12.74 -4.78 6.13
C CYS A 126 -14.10 -5.26 5.62
N GLY A 127 -14.09 -6.39 4.90
CA GLY A 127 -15.28 -6.96 4.29
C GLY A 127 -16.32 -7.42 5.31
N ASN A 128 -17.55 -7.60 4.84
CA ASN A 128 -18.67 -7.98 5.70
C ASN A 128 -18.43 -9.35 6.37
N GLY A 129 -18.58 -9.42 7.70
CA GLY A 129 -18.32 -10.62 8.49
C GLY A 129 -16.85 -11.04 8.59
N GLN A 130 -15.90 -10.15 8.27
CA GLN A 130 -14.44 -10.40 8.32
C GLN A 130 -13.73 -9.57 9.40
N GLY A 131 -14.47 -8.86 10.25
CA GLY A 131 -13.91 -8.08 11.37
C GLY A 131 -13.43 -8.95 12.53
N GLY A 132 -12.85 -8.31 13.54
CA GLY A 132 -12.42 -8.94 14.79
C GLY A 132 -11.00 -9.52 14.77
N SER A 133 -10.25 -9.33 13.68
CA SER A 133 -8.84 -9.72 13.65
C SER A 133 -8.02 -8.89 14.64
N ASP A 134 -7.23 -9.55 15.46
CA ASP A 134 -6.28 -8.91 16.36
C ASP A 134 -4.99 -8.58 15.62
N VAL A 135 -4.53 -7.35 15.75
CA VAL A 135 -3.31 -6.82 15.14
C VAL A 135 -2.46 -6.16 16.22
N LEU A 136 -1.14 -6.31 16.12
CA LEU A 136 -0.20 -5.66 17.00
C LEU A 136 0.63 -4.66 16.20
N LEU A 137 0.55 -3.37 16.57
CA LEU A 137 1.46 -2.35 16.07
C LEU A 137 2.66 -2.26 17.00
N SER A 138 3.86 -2.56 16.51
CA SER A 138 5.10 -2.40 17.27
C SER A 138 5.96 -1.28 16.68
N LEU A 139 6.35 -0.31 17.51
CA LEU A 139 7.39 0.66 17.19
C LEU A 139 8.75 0.06 17.59
N ARG A 140 9.73 0.12 16.69
CA ARG A 140 11.06 -0.47 16.89
C ARG A 140 12.18 0.53 16.61
N THR A 141 13.27 0.43 17.38
CA THR A 141 14.55 1.07 17.10
C THR A 141 15.60 -0.02 16.90
N GLY A 142 16.01 -0.26 15.65
CA GLY A 142 16.72 -1.49 15.30
C GLY A 142 15.85 -2.70 15.60
N ASP A 143 16.39 -3.68 16.33
CA ASP A 143 15.66 -4.90 16.70
C ASP A 143 14.84 -4.74 17.99
N GLN A 144 15.05 -3.67 18.74
CA GLN A 144 14.38 -3.43 20.01
C GLN A 144 12.97 -2.87 19.80
N VAL A 145 11.97 -3.52 20.40
CA VAL A 145 10.61 -2.95 20.54
C VAL A 145 10.63 -1.85 21.59
N THR A 146 10.16 -0.66 21.22
CA THR A 146 10.10 0.53 22.09
C THR A 146 8.69 0.87 22.54
N ALA A 147 7.68 0.47 21.77
CA ALA A 147 6.27 0.60 22.14
C ALA A 147 5.44 -0.42 21.37
N GLU A 148 4.31 -0.83 21.95
CA GLU A 148 3.32 -1.68 21.29
C GLU A 148 1.91 -1.16 21.54
N LEU A 149 1.04 -1.34 20.56
CA LEU A 149 -0.36 -0.99 20.64
C LEU A 149 -1.18 -2.13 20.01
N PRO A 150 -1.94 -2.90 20.83
CA PRO A 150 -2.90 -3.85 20.28
C PRO A 150 -4.05 -3.10 19.62
N PHE A 151 -4.57 -3.68 18.55
CA PHE A 151 -5.59 -3.09 17.72
C PHE A 151 -6.52 -4.17 17.19
N GLN A 152 -7.82 -3.95 17.25
CA GLN A 152 -8.79 -4.87 16.66
C GLN A 152 -9.36 -4.27 15.38
N ILE A 153 -9.31 -5.04 14.30
CA ILE A 153 -9.88 -4.65 13.00
C ILE A 153 -11.40 -4.63 13.10
N VAL A 154 -12.00 -3.54 12.62
CA VAL A 154 -13.45 -3.34 12.66
C VAL A 154 -14.00 -3.52 11.26
N GLU A 155 -15.12 -4.22 11.16
CA GLU A 155 -15.85 -4.38 9.91
C GLU A 155 -16.27 -3.03 9.33
N THR A 156 -16.06 -2.85 8.02
CA THR A 156 -16.53 -1.66 7.30
C THR A 156 -17.54 -2.02 6.21
N GLY A 157 -17.94 -3.29 6.12
CA GLY A 157 -18.93 -3.81 5.17
C GLY A 157 -18.38 -4.07 3.76
N HIS A 158 -17.26 -3.46 3.39
CA HIS A 158 -16.58 -3.69 2.10
C HIS A 158 -15.09 -3.34 2.18
N PHE A 159 -14.23 -4.07 1.49
CA PHE A 159 -12.77 -3.89 1.52
C PHE A 159 -12.27 -2.51 1.08
N GLN A 160 -13.10 -1.74 0.36
CA GLN A 160 -12.79 -0.38 -0.11
C GLN A 160 -13.58 0.70 0.64
N ASN A 161 -14.40 0.33 1.62
CA ASN A 161 -15.09 1.28 2.48
C ASN A 161 -14.15 1.66 3.63
N PHE A 162 -13.16 2.51 3.34
CA PHE A 162 -12.13 2.85 4.31
C PHE A 162 -12.67 3.73 5.43
N ARG A 163 -12.30 3.40 6.67
CA ARG A 163 -12.66 4.18 7.87
C ARG A 163 -11.47 4.26 8.82
N TRP A 164 -11.31 5.42 9.44
CA TRP A 164 -10.36 5.57 10.53
C TRP A 164 -10.83 4.77 11.74
N ASN A 165 -9.92 3.96 12.27
CA ASN A 165 -10.08 3.30 13.55
C ASN A 165 -8.97 3.81 14.47
N HIS A 166 -9.35 4.24 15.67
CA HIS A 166 -8.52 4.97 16.63
C HIS A 166 -8.26 4.11 17.86
#